data_AF-A0A2V6B0F1-F1
#
_entry.id   AF-A0A2V6B0F1-F1
#
_cell.length_a   1.000
_cell.length_b   1.000
_cell.length_c   1.000
_cell.angle_alpha   90.00
_cell.angle_beta   90.00
_cell.angle_gamma   90.00
#
_symmetry.space_group_name_H-M   'P 1'
#
loop_
_entity.id
_entity.type
_entity.pdbx_description
1 polymer ?
#
loop_
_entity_poly.entity_id
_entity_poly.type
_entity_poly.pdbx_seq_one_letter_code
_entity_poly.pdbx_strand_id
1 'polypeptide(L)'
;MVRPQPDFIHEFVPGASDRTLLLLHGTGGNEHDLIPLGRELDPNAALLSPRGKILENGMPRFFRRLAEGVFDVEDLKQRTNELADFVAAAVWQYRLAADRVVAVGYS
;
A
#
# COMPACT_ATOMS: atom_id res chain seq x y z
N MET A 1 -11.59 -18.61 -14.99
CA MET A 1 -11.28 -17.24 -14.53
C MET A 1 -10.09 -17.31 -13.59
N VAL A 2 -9.01 -16.62 -13.92
CA VAL A 2 -7.86 -16.47 -13.01
C VAL A 2 -8.27 -15.52 -11.90
N ARG A 3 -8.10 -15.93 -10.64
CA ARG A 3 -8.37 -15.06 -9.49
C ARG A 3 -7.23 -14.04 -9.39
N PRO A 4 -7.49 -12.73 -9.35
CA PRO A 4 -6.42 -11.76 -9.14
C PRO A 4 -5.81 -12.02 -7.75
N GLN A 5 -4.49 -12.20 -7.70
CA GLN A 5 -3.74 -12.32 -6.46
C GLN A 5 -3.00 -10.99 -6.21
N PRO A 6 -2.94 -10.50 -4.96
CA PRO A 6 -2.13 -9.34 -4.61
C PRO A 6 -0.66 -9.65 -4.88
N ASP A 7 -0.01 -8.82 -5.70
CA ASP A 7 1.35 -9.04 -6.22
C ASP A 7 2.43 -8.20 -5.51
N PHE A 8 2.07 -7.53 -4.40
CA PHE A 8 3.00 -6.85 -3.50
C PHE A 8 3.38 -7.77 -2.34
N ILE A 9 4.61 -7.63 -1.84
CA ILE A 9 4.90 -8.00 -0.45
C ILE A 9 4.05 -7.09 0.42
N HIS A 10 3.22 -7.64 1.30
CA HIS A 10 2.32 -6.86 2.11
C HIS A 10 1.95 -7.57 3.40
N GLU A 11 1.60 -6.77 4.40
CA GLU A 11 0.88 -7.23 5.58
C GLU A 11 -0.61 -6.95 5.42
N PHE A 12 -1.42 -7.93 5.79
CA PHE A 12 -2.85 -7.77 5.98
C PHE A 12 -3.20 -8.12 7.42
N VAL A 13 -3.76 -7.15 8.14
CA VAL A 13 -4.24 -7.36 9.51
C VAL A 13 -5.76 -7.18 9.52
N PRO A 14 -6.55 -8.21 9.85
CA PRO A 14 -8.00 -8.10 9.85
C PRO A 14 -8.48 -7.05 10.87
N GLY A 15 -9.65 -6.49 10.59
CA GLY A 15 -10.36 -5.54 11.45
C GLY A 15 -11.76 -6.03 11.80
N ALA A 16 -12.44 -5.29 12.67
CA ALA A 16 -13.81 -5.56 13.10
C ALA A 16 -14.86 -4.66 12.41
N SER A 17 -14.43 -3.67 11.63
CA SER A 17 -15.28 -2.77 10.86
C SER A 17 -15.08 -2.96 9.36
N ASP A 18 -15.98 -2.37 8.55
CA ASP A 18 -15.87 -2.38 7.09
C ASP A 18 -14.79 -1.42 6.56
N ARG A 19 -14.15 -0.63 7.43
CA ARG A 19 -13.08 0.30 7.02
C ARG A 19 -11.76 -0.45 6.84
N THR A 20 -11.06 -0.12 5.76
CA THR A 20 -9.67 -0.54 5.56
C THR A 20 -8.77 0.69 5.50
N LEU A 21 -7.67 0.67 6.25
CA LEU A 21 -6.57 1.63 6.09
C LEU A 21 -5.52 1.03 5.15
N LEU A 22 -5.30 1.67 4.02
CA LEU A 22 -4.19 1.37 3.10
C LEU A 22 -2.96 2.16 3.55
N LEU A 23 -1.96 1.46 4.08
CA LEU A 23 -0.80 2.07 4.72
C LEU A 23 0.39 2.15 3.76
N LEU A 24 0.87 3.35 3.46
CA LEU A 24 1.93 3.60 2.48
C LEU A 24 3.17 4.19 3.17
N HIS A 25 4.18 3.36 3.37
CA HIS A 25 5.42 3.73 4.05
C HIS A 25 6.23 4.80 3.28
N GLY A 26 7.10 5.53 4.01
CA GLY A 26 8.04 6.48 3.41
C GLY A 26 9.26 5.79 2.76
N THR A 27 10.17 6.58 2.19
CA THR A 27 11.41 6.04 1.59
C THR A 27 12.23 5.25 2.60
N GLY A 28 12.65 4.02 2.25
CA GLY A 28 13.44 3.16 3.13
C GLY A 28 12.62 2.39 4.16
N GLY A 29 11.31 2.63 4.20
CA GLY A 29 10.39 1.89 5.04
C GLY A 29 9.98 0.53 4.46
N ASN A 30 9.01 -0.10 5.12
CA ASN A 30 8.46 -1.41 4.77
C ASN A 30 6.98 -1.55 5.20
N GLU A 31 6.39 -2.72 4.92
CA GLU A 31 5.00 -3.11 5.19
C GLU A 31 4.61 -3.13 6.67
N HIS A 32 5.56 -3.12 7.61
CA HIS A 32 5.26 -3.13 9.04
C HIS A 32 5.25 -1.73 9.67
N ASP A 33 5.93 -0.74 9.07
CA ASP A 33 6.27 0.52 9.74
C ASP A 33 5.06 1.32 10.21
N LEU A 34 4.00 1.34 9.40
CA LEU A 34 2.81 2.13 9.70
C LEU A 34 1.70 1.33 10.41
N ILE A 35 1.91 0.03 10.67
CA ILE A 35 0.90 -0.80 11.37
C ILE A 35 0.57 -0.24 12.76
N PRO A 36 1.56 0.17 13.60
CA PRO A 36 1.25 0.79 14.89
C PRO A 36 0.40 2.06 14.74
N LEU A 37 0.76 2.94 13.80
CA LEU A 37 -0.01 4.14 13.50
C LEU A 37 -1.43 3.81 13.03
N GLY A 38 -1.59 2.82 12.16
CA GLY A 38 -2.92 2.36 11.71
C GLY A 38 -3.81 1.92 12.86
N ARG A 39 -3.24 1.24 13.87
CA ARG A 39 -3.98 0.83 15.08
C ARG A 39 -4.32 2.00 16.00
N GLU A 40 -3.47 3.01 16.08
CA GLU A 40 -3.78 4.24 16.84
C GLU A 40 -4.88 5.07 16.17
N LEU A 41 -4.88 5.15 14.83
CA LEU A 41 -5.89 5.89 14.07
C LEU A 41 -7.27 5.24 14.10
N ASP A 42 -7.33 3.91 13.90
CA ASP A 42 -8.56 3.15 13.99
C ASP A 42 -8.29 1.71 14.45
N PRO A 43 -8.55 1.38 15.73
CA PRO A 43 -8.29 0.04 16.25
C PRO A 43 -9.18 -1.03 15.61
N ASN A 44 -10.32 -0.65 15.00
CA ASN A 44 -11.28 -1.56 14.40
C ASN A 44 -11.16 -1.68 12.88
N ALA A 45 -10.35 -0.85 12.22
CA ALA A 45 -10.12 -0.97 10.79
C ALA A 45 -9.28 -2.22 10.46
N ALA A 46 -9.53 -2.79 9.28
CA ALA A 46 -8.56 -3.68 8.65
C ALA A 46 -7.36 -2.85 8.18
N LEU A 47 -6.17 -3.43 8.23
CA LEU A 47 -4.94 -2.78 7.77
C LEU A 47 -4.41 -3.53 6.56
N LEU A 48 -4.17 -2.80 5.46
CA LEU A 48 -3.54 -3.31 4.25
C LEU A 48 -2.28 -2.49 4.00
N SER A 49 -1.12 -3.10 4.18
CA SER A 49 0.16 -2.39 4.18
C SER A 49 1.12 -3.01 3.17
N PRO A 50 1.20 -2.51 1.93
CA PRO A 50 2.15 -2.99 0.94
C PRO A 50 3.56 -2.38 1.11
N ARG A 51 4.59 -3.16 0.75
CA ARG A 51 5.96 -2.68 0.54
C ARG A 51 6.14 -2.23 -0.91
N GLY A 52 6.61 -1.01 -1.12
CA GLY A 52 6.95 -0.50 -2.44
C GLY A 52 7.98 -1.38 -3.18
N LYS A 53 7.75 -1.62 -4.48
CA LYS A 53 8.54 -2.56 -5.30
C LYS A 53 9.88 -2.01 -5.78
N ILE A 54 10.10 -0.70 -5.69
CA ILE A 54 11.32 -0.04 -6.16
C ILE A 54 12.37 -0.06 -5.05
N LEU A 55 13.62 -0.40 -5.41
CA LEU A 55 14.77 -0.24 -4.54
C LEU A 55 15.64 0.91 -5.04
N GLU A 56 15.81 1.94 -4.21
CA GLU A 56 16.77 3.02 -4.43
C GLU A 56 17.89 2.88 -3.41
N ASN A 57 19.09 2.49 -3.86
CA ASN A 57 20.22 2.18 -2.97
C ASN A 57 19.86 1.15 -1.86
N GLY A 58 19.00 0.18 -2.18
CA GLY A 58 18.51 -0.84 -1.24
C GLY A 58 17.33 -0.39 -0.36
N MET A 59 16.89 0.86 -0.45
CA MET A 59 15.74 1.38 0.28
C MET A 59 14.44 1.18 -0.52
N PRO A 60 13.40 0.54 0.04
CA PRO A 60 12.11 0.40 -0.62
C PRO A 60 11.44 1.76 -0.89
N ARG A 61 10.80 1.87 -2.05
CA ARG A 61 10.04 3.01 -2.54
C ARG A 61 8.86 2.53 -3.39
N PHE A 62 7.81 3.34 -3.46
CA PHE A 62 6.67 3.06 -4.35
C PHE A 62 6.96 3.37 -5.81
N PHE A 63 7.81 4.35 -6.09
CA PHE A 63 8.17 4.77 -7.45
C PHE A 63 9.59 5.37 -7.48
N ARG A 64 10.17 5.39 -8.68
CA ARG A 64 11.48 5.95 -8.98
C ARG A 64 11.46 7.48 -8.99
N ARG A 65 12.61 8.07 -8.69
CA ARG A 65 12.89 9.49 -8.90
C ARG A 65 14.20 9.63 -9.63
N LEU A 66 14.35 10.71 -10.40
CA LEU A 66 15.57 11.04 -11.14
C LEU A 66 16.59 11.74 -10.23
N ALA A 67 16.08 12.54 -9.29
CA ALA A 67 16.83 13.18 -8.22
C ALA A 67 15.88 13.48 -7.06
N GLU A 68 16.39 13.98 -5.93
CA GLU A 68 15.56 14.48 -4.85
C GLU A 68 14.61 15.58 -5.35
N GLY A 69 13.31 15.45 -5.08
CA GLY A 69 12.28 16.36 -5.58
C GLY A 69 11.96 16.25 -7.08
N VAL A 70 12.66 15.41 -7.85
CA VAL A 70 12.45 15.25 -9.29
C VAL A 70 11.98 13.83 -9.60
N PHE A 71 10.67 13.66 -9.76
CA PHE A 71 10.06 12.36 -9.97
C PHE A 71 10.20 11.86 -11.42
N ASP A 72 10.34 10.55 -11.58
CA ASP A 72 10.12 9.89 -12.85
C ASP A 72 8.60 9.75 -13.04
N VAL A 73 8.00 10.64 -13.85
CA VAL A 73 6.55 10.73 -14.00
C VAL A 73 5.97 9.48 -14.69
N GLU A 74 6.73 8.84 -15.57
CA GLU A 74 6.26 7.63 -16.25
C GLU A 74 6.29 6.43 -15.31
N ASP A 75 7.36 6.25 -14.51
CA ASP A 75 7.36 5.22 -13.47
C ASP A 75 6.28 5.52 -12.41
N LEU A 76 6.07 6.78 -12.01
CA LEU A 76 4.99 7.16 -11.09
C LEU A 76 3.60 6.72 -11.60
N LYS A 77 3.26 6.99 -12.87
CA LYS A 77 1.99 6.56 -13.47
C LYS A 77 1.90 5.04 -13.47
N GLN A 78 2.95 4.35 -13.90
CA GLN A 78 2.98 2.89 -13.94
C GLN A 78 2.74 2.29 -12.54
N ARG A 79 3.47 2.76 -11.52
CA ARG A 79 3.36 2.24 -10.15
C ARG A 79 2.04 2.58 -9.49
N THR A 80 1.44 3.71 -9.86
CA THR A 80 0.09 4.07 -9.40
C THR A 80 -0.95 3.07 -9.92
N ASN A 81 -0.86 2.70 -11.21
CA ASN A 81 -1.75 1.68 -11.77
C ASN A 81 -1.51 0.30 -11.15
N GLU A 82 -0.25 -0.11 -10.96
CA GLU A 82 0.10 -1.36 -10.28
C GLU A 82 -0.45 -1.40 -8.84
N LEU A 83 -0.37 -0.29 -8.09
CA LEU A 83 -0.93 -0.20 -6.75
C LEU A 83 -2.47 -0.26 -6.78
N ALA A 84 -3.12 0.37 -7.76
CA ALA A 84 -4.56 0.29 -7.93
C ALA A 84 -5.03 -1.14 -8.21
N ASP A 85 -4.33 -1.86 -9.10
CA ASP A 85 -4.60 -3.27 -9.41
C ASP A 85 -4.41 -4.16 -8.17
N PHE A 86 -3.35 -3.91 -7.39
CA PHE A 86 -3.12 -4.59 -6.11
C PHE A 86 -4.26 -4.34 -5.11
N VAL A 87 -4.71 -3.09 -4.95
CA VAL A 87 -5.82 -2.76 -4.04
C VAL A 87 -7.10 -3.46 -4.48
N ALA A 88 -7.40 -3.49 -5.78
CA ALA A 88 -8.56 -4.21 -6.31
C ALA A 88 -8.46 -5.72 -6.06
N ALA A 89 -7.28 -6.32 -6.24
CA ALA A 89 -7.03 -7.72 -5.94
C ALA A 89 -7.17 -8.02 -4.43
N ALA A 90 -6.64 -7.15 -3.56
CA ALA A 90 -6.72 -7.29 -2.11
C ALA A 90 -8.15 -7.15 -1.59
N VAL A 91 -8.92 -6.19 -2.13
CA VAL A 91 -10.35 -6.04 -1.85
C VAL A 91 -11.10 -7.33 -2.15
N TRP A 92 -10.84 -7.94 -3.31
CA TRP A 92 -11.46 -9.19 -3.68
C TRP A 92 -11.02 -10.36 -2.80
N GLN A 93 -9.70 -10.50 -2.58
CA GLN A 93 -9.10 -11.60 -1.82
C GLN A 93 -9.53 -11.59 -0.35
N TYR A 94 -9.48 -10.42 0.29
CA TYR A 94 -9.76 -10.25 1.71
C TYR A 94 -11.22 -9.86 2.00
N ARG A 95 -12.05 -9.76 0.95
CA ARG A 95 -13.48 -9.42 1.03
C ARG A 95 -13.74 -8.07 1.72
N LEU A 96 -12.96 -7.07 1.34
CA LEU A 96 -13.03 -5.72 1.89
C LEU A 96 -14.14 -4.92 1.18
N ALA A 97 -14.67 -3.90 1.85
CA ALA A 97 -15.56 -2.93 1.22
C ALA A 97 -14.73 -1.94 0.38
N ALA A 98 -14.85 -2.03 -0.95
CA ALA A 98 -14.06 -1.23 -1.90
C ALA A 98 -14.21 0.28 -1.71
N ASP A 99 -15.41 0.72 -1.33
CA ASP A 99 -15.79 2.11 -1.07
C ASP A 99 -15.35 2.63 0.31
N ARG A 100 -14.67 1.78 1.11
CA ARG A 100 -14.24 2.08 2.48
C ARG A 100 -12.74 1.96 2.70
N VAL A 101 -11.96 1.93 1.61
CA VAL A 101 -10.50 1.99 1.67
C VAL A 101 -10.05 3.45 1.81
N VAL A 102 -9.27 3.74 2.84
CA VAL A 102 -8.71 5.07 3.12
C VAL A 102 -7.19 4.97 3.15
N ALA A 103 -6.51 5.77 2.33
CA ALA A 103 -5.05 5.78 2.30
C ALA A 103 -4.48 6.62 3.45
N VAL A 104 -3.47 6.07 4.13
CA VAL A 104 -2.63 6.76 5.11
C VAL A 104 -1.19 6.60 4.67
N GLY A 105 -0.57 7.68 4.22
CA GLY A 105 0.79 7.68 3.70
C GLY A 105 1.70 8.63 4.45
N TYR A 106 3.01 8.36 4.44
CA TYR A 106 4.02 9.24 5.01
C TYR A 106 5.08 9.63 3.97
N SER A 107 5.40 10.93 3.94
CA SER A 107 6.38 11.61 3.06
C SER A 107 5.96 11.85 1.61
#